data_AF-A0A811U2K9-F1
#
_entry.id   AF-A0A811U2K9-F1
#
_cell.length_a   1.000
_cell.length_b   1.000
_cell.length_c   1.000
_cell.angle_alpha   90.00
_cell.angle_beta   90.00
_cell.angle_gamma   90.00
#
_symmetry.space_group_name_H-M   'P 1'
#
loop_
_entity.id
_entity.type
_entity.pdbx_description
1 polymer ?
#
loop_
_entity_poly.entity_id
_entity_poly.type
_entity_poly.pdbx_seq_one_letter_code
_entity_poly.pdbx_strand_id
1 'polypeptide(L)'
;MSDNEELEDQKDHPPNKTISLTASAETGPVFLWPSTVVGTRVARSFRPDFVLIRQPPRDGSNDYRSTIIGLKYGGVPSINSLHSVYQFQDKPWVFAHLLQLQRRLGRDAFPLIDQTFFPNARDLVSDFEIY
;
A
#
# COMPACT_ATOMS: atom_id res chain seq x y z
N MET A 1 29.33 30.75 -29.00
CA MET A 1 28.41 30.10 -29.95
C MET A 1 28.89 28.67 -30.13
N SER A 2 28.32 27.77 -29.33
CA SER A 2 28.37 26.29 -29.35
C SER A 2 28.13 25.80 -27.91
N ASP A 3 26.88 25.97 -27.47
CA ASP A 3 26.03 24.96 -26.84
C ASP A 3 26.78 23.75 -26.25
N ASN A 4 27.16 23.87 -24.97
CA ASN A 4 27.37 22.72 -24.10
C ASN A 4 26.02 22.38 -23.43
N GLU A 5 25.11 21.78 -24.20
CA GLU A 5 23.96 21.05 -23.67
C GLU A 5 24.39 19.60 -23.36
N GLU A 6 25.21 19.42 -22.32
CA GLU A 6 25.39 18.11 -21.71
C GLU A 6 24.57 18.02 -20.43
N LEU A 7 23.45 17.32 -20.56
CA LEU A 7 22.90 16.42 -19.55
C LEU A 7 22.55 17.07 -18.21
N GLU A 8 21.58 18.00 -18.25
CA GLU A 8 20.69 18.13 -17.11
C GLU A 8 19.90 16.84 -16.96
N ASP A 9 20.30 16.08 -15.93
CA ASP A 9 19.55 15.02 -15.28
C ASP A 9 18.05 15.19 -15.51
N GLN A 10 17.47 14.18 -16.16
CA GLN A 10 16.06 14.03 -16.46
C GLN A 10 15.26 13.82 -15.16
N LYS A 11 15.25 14.86 -14.31
CA LYS A 11 14.55 14.98 -13.03
C LYS A 11 13.16 15.58 -13.20
N ASP A 12 12.62 15.56 -14.42
CA ASP A 12 11.21 15.85 -14.68
C ASP A 12 10.44 14.53 -14.86
N HIS A 13 10.32 13.78 -13.77
CA HIS A 13 9.16 12.92 -13.62
C HIS A 13 7.98 13.83 -13.24
N PRO A 14 7.03 14.11 -14.16
CA PRO A 14 5.94 15.02 -13.83
C PRO A 14 5.15 14.47 -12.63
N PRO A 15 4.77 15.34 -11.67
CA PRO A 15 4.23 14.95 -10.36
C PRO A 15 2.85 14.29 -10.37
N ASN A 16 2.26 14.02 -11.54
CA ASN A 16 0.90 13.51 -11.68
C ASN A 16 0.79 12.41 -12.76
N LYS A 17 1.55 11.32 -12.61
CA LYS A 17 1.20 10.03 -13.22
C LYS A 17 0.33 9.23 -12.24
N THR A 18 -0.84 9.77 -11.91
CA THR A 18 -1.82 9.04 -11.09
C THR A 18 -2.49 8.01 -11.98
N ILE A 19 -2.16 6.74 -11.74
CA ILE A 19 -2.85 5.62 -12.36
C ILE A 19 -4.29 5.64 -11.85
N SER A 20 -5.28 5.76 -12.74
CA SER A 20 -6.69 5.68 -12.35
C SER A 20 -7.17 4.24 -12.49
N LEU A 21 -8.02 3.80 -11.56
CA LEU A 21 -8.60 2.46 -11.52
C LEU A 21 -10.11 2.57 -11.53
N THR A 22 -10.75 1.81 -12.41
CA THR A 22 -12.20 1.58 -12.39
C THR A 22 -12.44 0.08 -12.37
N ALA A 23 -13.27 -0.41 -11.45
CA ALA A 23 -13.58 -1.84 -11.35
C ALA A 23 -15.09 -2.05 -11.46
N SER A 24 -15.48 -3.00 -12.31
CA SER A 24 -16.86 -3.44 -12.50
C SER A 24 -16.96 -4.93 -12.17
N ALA A 25 -18.09 -5.35 -11.60
CA ALA A 25 -18.32 -6.75 -11.23
C ALA A 25 -18.33 -7.70 -12.45
N GLU A 26 -18.70 -7.20 -13.63
CA GLU A 26 -18.80 -8.01 -14.85
C GLU A 26 -17.52 -7.99 -15.71
N THR A 27 -16.82 -6.86 -15.74
CA THR A 27 -15.69 -6.65 -16.68
C THR A 27 -14.32 -6.57 -16.00
N GLY A 28 -14.28 -6.75 -14.68
CA GLY A 28 -13.06 -6.69 -13.87
C GLY A 28 -12.51 -5.25 -13.72
N PRO A 29 -11.26 -5.10 -13.27
CA PRO A 29 -10.61 -3.81 -13.10
C PRO A 29 -9.90 -3.36 -14.38
N VAL A 30 -10.13 -2.12 -14.75
CA VAL A 30 -9.43 -1.42 -15.83
C VAL A 30 -8.57 -0.33 -15.22
N PHE A 31 -7.28 -0.41 -15.52
CA PHE A 31 -6.32 0.64 -15.18
C PHE A 31 -6.18 1.59 -16.36
N LEU A 32 -6.17 2.89 -16.07
CA LEU A 32 -5.92 3.96 -17.01
C LEU A 32 -4.56 4.58 -16.70
N TRP A 33 -3.66 4.44 -17.66
CA TRP A 33 -2.33 5.02 -17.60
C TRP A 33 -2.27 6.28 -18.49
N PRO A 34 -2.12 7.48 -17.90
CA PRO A 34 -1.91 8.69 -18.69
C PRO A 34 -0.54 8.62 -19.39
N SER A 35 -0.55 8.75 -20.71
CA SER A 35 0.65 8.79 -21.55
C SER A 35 0.60 9.99 -22.49
N THR A 36 1.76 10.54 -22.84
CA THR A 36 1.86 11.60 -23.85
C THR A 36 2.55 11.01 -25.07
N VAL A 37 1.89 11.06 -26.23
CA VAL A 37 2.45 10.60 -27.51
C VAL A 37 2.44 11.79 -28.46
N VAL A 38 3.63 12.23 -28.89
CA VAL A 38 3.82 13.36 -29.82
C VAL A 38 3.02 14.61 -29.39
N GLY A 39 3.20 15.04 -28.13
CA GLY A 39 2.52 16.20 -27.55
C GLY A 39 1.03 16.01 -27.21
N THR A 40 0.40 14.90 -27.62
CA THR A 40 -1.02 14.61 -27.34
C THR A 40 -1.14 13.74 -26.09
N ARG A 41 -2.00 14.13 -25.14
CA ARG A 41 -2.34 13.29 -23.98
C ARG A 41 -3.28 12.17 -24.40
N VAL A 42 -2.85 10.92 -24.22
CA VAL A 42 -3.59 9.70 -24.53
C VAL A 42 -3.62 8.81 -23.30
N ALA A 43 -4.79 8.31 -22.92
CA ALA A 43 -4.90 7.30 -21.86
C ALA A 43 -4.77 5.91 -22.48
N ARG A 44 -3.82 5.10 -22.00
CA ARG A 44 -3.75 3.67 -22.33
C ARG A 44 -4.46 2.88 -21.23
N SER A 45 -5.35 1.98 -21.64
CA SER A 45 -6.02 1.08 -20.70
C SER A 45 -5.37 -0.30 -20.72
N PHE A 46 -5.34 -0.96 -19.57
CA PHE A 46 -4.99 -2.38 -19.48
C PHE A 46 -5.77 -3.05 -18.35
N ARG A 47 -5.89 -4.38 -18.45
CA ARG A 47 -6.48 -5.25 -17.43
C ARG A 47 -5.40 -6.22 -16.95
N PRO A 48 -4.95 -6.15 -15.69
CA PRO A 48 -3.94 -7.07 -15.20
C PRO A 48 -4.57 -8.43 -14.91
N ASP A 49 -3.97 -9.50 -15.44
CA ASP A 49 -4.33 -10.88 -15.07
C ASP A 49 -3.79 -11.27 -13.69
N PHE A 50 -2.76 -10.57 -13.21
CA PHE A 50 -2.10 -10.81 -11.93
C PHE A 50 -1.35 -9.56 -11.45
N VAL A 51 -1.19 -9.38 -10.13
CA VAL A 51 -0.43 -8.26 -9.54
C VAL A 51 0.57 -8.71 -8.49
N LEU A 52 1.80 -8.22 -8.59
CA LEU A 52 2.83 -8.32 -7.54
C LEU A 52 2.88 -7.01 -6.76
N ILE A 53 2.60 -7.06 -5.45
CA ILE A 53 2.65 -5.87 -4.59
C ILE A 53 3.98 -5.81 -3.86
N ARG A 54 4.74 -4.73 -4.08
CA ARG A 54 6.09 -4.52 -3.51
C ARG A 54 6.20 -3.27 -2.63
N GLN A 55 5.10 -2.53 -2.48
CA GLN A 55 5.02 -1.29 -1.72
C GLN A 55 3.96 -1.41 -0.63
N PRO A 56 4.11 -0.74 0.52
CA PRO A 56 3.09 -0.75 1.55
C PRO A 56 1.80 -0.05 1.06
N PRO A 57 0.62 -0.44 1.57
CA PRO A 57 -0.64 0.22 1.24
C PRO A 57 -0.68 1.72 1.54
N ARG A 58 0.14 2.17 2.49
CA ARG A 58 0.30 3.56 2.89
C ARG A 58 1.79 3.88 2.96
N ASP A 59 2.20 4.93 2.27
CA ASP A 59 3.58 5.40 2.24
C ASP A 59 3.62 6.93 2.33
N GLY A 60 3.94 7.45 3.51
CA GLY A 60 3.92 8.89 3.78
C GLY A 60 2.54 9.51 3.52
N SER A 61 2.46 10.40 2.54
CA SER A 61 1.21 11.05 2.09
C SER A 61 0.39 10.22 1.10
N ASN A 62 0.93 9.09 0.59
CA ASN A 62 0.27 8.28 -0.41
C ASN A 62 -0.62 7.21 0.24
N ASP A 63 -1.88 7.13 -0.20
CA ASP A 63 -2.86 6.13 0.22
C ASP A 63 -3.32 5.31 -0.98
N TYR A 64 -2.92 4.04 -1.03
CA TYR A 64 -3.23 3.11 -2.13
C TYR A 64 -4.35 2.12 -1.77
N ARG A 65 -5.05 2.33 -0.65
CA ARG A 65 -6.10 1.40 -0.18
C ARG A 65 -7.25 1.26 -1.18
N SER A 66 -7.66 2.36 -1.81
CA SER A 66 -8.68 2.36 -2.86
C SER A 66 -8.28 1.48 -4.06
N THR A 67 -7.00 1.54 -4.46
CA THR A 67 -6.44 0.70 -5.52
C THR A 67 -6.49 -0.79 -5.16
N ILE A 68 -6.10 -1.15 -3.93
CA ILE A 68 -6.14 -2.54 -3.45
C ILE A 68 -7.59 -3.05 -3.39
N ILE A 69 -8.53 -2.22 -2.95
CA ILE A 69 -9.96 -2.54 -2.95
C ILE A 69 -10.46 -2.76 -4.37
N GLY A 70 -10.14 -1.89 -5.32
CA GLY A 70 -10.57 -2.03 -6.71
C GLY A 70 -9.99 -3.28 -7.39
N LEU A 71 -8.73 -3.64 -7.09
CA LEU A 71 -8.13 -4.90 -7.52
C LEU A 71 -8.88 -6.10 -6.95
N LYS A 72 -9.25 -6.05 -5.67
CA LYS A 72 -9.97 -7.14 -4.99
C LYS A 72 -11.38 -7.27 -5.53
N TYR A 73 -12.05 -6.14 -5.77
CA TYR A 73 -13.39 -6.06 -6.34
C TYR A 73 -13.40 -6.62 -7.78
N GLY A 74 -12.37 -6.33 -8.56
CA GLY A 74 -12.20 -6.87 -9.91
C GLY A 74 -11.68 -8.32 -9.96
N GLY A 75 -11.47 -8.98 -8.82
CA GLY A 75 -11.07 -10.38 -8.77
C GLY A 75 -9.62 -10.67 -9.21
N VAL A 76 -8.74 -9.67 -9.18
CA VAL A 76 -7.36 -9.85 -9.65
C VAL A 76 -6.53 -10.65 -8.63
N PRO A 77 -5.91 -11.76 -9.03
CA PRO A 77 -5.02 -12.52 -8.16
C PRO A 77 -3.72 -11.74 -7.88
N SER A 78 -3.14 -11.95 -6.69
CA SER A 78 -1.92 -11.25 -6.28
C SER A 78 -1.02 -12.05 -5.35
N ILE A 79 0.26 -11.66 -5.31
CA ILE A 79 1.23 -12.06 -4.27
C ILE A 79 1.77 -10.81 -3.56
N ASN A 80 1.74 -10.72 -2.23
CA ASN A 80 0.89 -11.49 -1.32
C ASN A 80 -0.60 -11.28 -1.65
N SER A 81 -1.51 -12.07 -1.04
CA SER A 81 -2.95 -11.91 -1.29
C SER A 81 -3.42 -10.49 -0.98
N LEU A 82 -4.32 -9.94 -1.80
CA LEU A 82 -4.90 -8.60 -1.58
C LEU A 82 -5.53 -8.48 -0.19
N HIS A 83 -6.07 -9.58 0.34
CA HIS A 83 -6.63 -9.64 1.68
C HIS A 83 -5.56 -9.44 2.76
N SER A 84 -4.44 -10.18 2.69
CA SER A 84 -3.32 -9.98 3.61
C SER A 84 -2.73 -8.58 3.47
N VAL A 85 -2.56 -8.07 2.25
CA VAL A 85 -2.02 -6.72 2.03
C VAL A 85 -2.91 -5.66 2.67
N TYR A 86 -4.23 -5.79 2.56
CA TYR A 86 -5.17 -4.90 3.21
C TYR A 86 -5.09 -4.97 4.74
N GLN A 87 -5.04 -6.17 5.32
CA GLN A 87 -4.92 -6.35 6.77
C GLN A 87 -3.59 -5.84 7.35
N PHE A 88 -2.51 -5.84 6.55
CA PHE A 88 -1.19 -5.39 6.98
C PHE A 88 -1.04 -3.86 7.05
N GLN A 89 -2.11 -3.09 6.81
CA GLN A 89 -2.09 -1.64 6.91
C GLN A 89 -1.83 -1.12 8.33
N ASP A 90 -2.27 -1.87 9.36
CA ASP A 90 -2.18 -1.46 10.75
C ASP A 90 -1.22 -2.38 11.51
N LYS A 91 -0.08 -1.85 11.94
CA LYS A 91 0.92 -2.61 12.71
C LYS A 91 0.35 -3.24 13.99
N PRO A 92 -0.47 -2.54 14.82
CA PRO A 92 -1.08 -3.15 16.00
C PRO A 92 -2.03 -4.30 15.66
N TRP A 93 -2.73 -4.23 14.53
CA TRP A 93 -3.59 -5.32 14.05
C TRP A 93 -2.79 -6.58 13.73
N VAL A 94 -1.69 -6.42 13.00
CA VAL A 94 -0.77 -7.54 12.71
C VAL A 94 -0.16 -8.10 14.00
N PHE A 95 0.22 -7.23 14.94
CA PHE A 95 0.79 -7.65 16.22
C PHE A 95 -0.21 -8.45 17.06
N ALA A 96 -1.50 -8.12 17.01
CA ALA A 96 -2.54 -8.90 17.68
C ALA A 96 -2.61 -10.36 17.19
N HIS A 97 -2.34 -10.62 15.91
CA HIS A 97 -2.21 -11.99 15.38
C HIS A 97 -0.97 -12.71 15.93
N LEU A 98 0.15 -12.00 16.11
CA LEU A 98 1.35 -12.56 16.75
C LEU A 98 1.07 -12.91 18.21
N LEU A 99 0.30 -12.08 18.91
CA LEU A 99 -0.10 -12.35 20.30
C LEU A 99 -1.03 -13.58 20.40
N GLN A 100 -1.95 -13.76 19.45
CA GLN A 100 -2.75 -14.98 19.36
C GLN A 100 -1.88 -16.22 19.16
N LEU A 101 -0.85 -16.13 18.33
CA LEU A 101 0.10 -17.21 18.11
C LEU A 101 0.91 -17.52 19.37
N GLN A 102 1.38 -16.50 20.09
CA GLN A 102 2.07 -16.66 21.37
C GLN A 102 1.18 -17.37 22.41
N ARG A 103 -0.10 -16.99 22.54
CA ARG A 103 -1.05 -17.63 23.46
C ARG A 103 -1.25 -19.12 23.15
N ARG A 104 -1.17 -19.49 21.87
CA ARG A 104 -1.33 -20.89 21.42
C ARG A 104 -0.06 -21.73 21.60
N LEU A 105 1.11 -21.15 21.35
CA LEU A 105 2.38 -21.88 21.35
C LEU A 105 3.14 -21.80 22.69
N GLY A 106 2.78 -20.84 23.55
CA GLY A 106 3.52 -20.53 24.77
C GLY A 106 4.68 -19.57 24.52
N ARG A 107 5.10 -18.87 25.58
CA ARG A 107 6.16 -17.84 25.52
C ARG A 107 7.53 -18.43 25.20
N ASP A 108 7.79 -19.66 25.62
CA ASP A 108 9.09 -20.32 25.40
C ASP A 108 9.30 -20.67 23.92
N ALA A 109 8.24 -21.13 23.23
CA ALA A 109 8.31 -21.49 21.81
C ALA A 109 8.13 -20.29 20.87
N PHE A 110 7.42 -19.25 21.32
CA PHE A 110 7.20 -18.02 20.55
C PHE A 110 7.43 -16.78 21.45
N PRO A 111 8.69 -16.37 21.65
CA PRO A 111 9.04 -15.26 22.53
C PRO A 111 8.75 -13.91 21.85
N LEU A 112 7.50 -13.45 21.94
CA LEU A 112 7.09 -12.12 21.51
C LEU A 112 7.42 -11.08 22.59
N ILE A 113 7.89 -9.91 22.18
CA ILE A 113 8.14 -8.78 23.07
C ILE A 113 6.85 -8.33 23.78
N ASP A 114 6.95 -8.00 25.07
CA ASP A 114 5.84 -7.42 25.82
C ASP A 114 5.58 -5.99 25.30
N GLN A 115 4.39 -5.75 24.76
CA GLN A 115 3.97 -4.47 24.21
C GLN A 115 2.55 -4.14 24.66
N THR A 116 2.34 -2.89 25.08
CA THR A 116 1.02 -2.35 25.43
C THR A 116 0.48 -1.52 24.27
N PHE A 117 -0.79 -1.71 23.90
CA PHE A 117 -1.48 -0.92 22.89
C PHE A 117 -2.35 0.13 23.56
N PHE A 118 -2.15 1.40 23.19
CA PHE A 118 -2.98 2.53 23.61
C PHE A 118 -3.79 3.03 22.42
N PRO A 119 -5.14 3.01 22.47
CA PRO A 119 -5.97 3.54 21.39
C PRO A 119 -5.79 5.05 21.19
N ASN A 120 -5.53 5.79 22.28
CA ASN A 120 -5.35 7.24 22.27
C ASN A 120 -4.13 7.66 23.10
N ALA A 121 -3.59 8.84 22.78
CA ALA A 121 -2.45 9.40 23.52
C ALA A 121 -2.76 9.74 24.99
N ARG A 122 -4.04 9.94 25.35
CA ARG A 122 -4.45 10.23 26.74
C ARG A 122 -4.19 9.05 27.67
N ASP A 123 -4.44 7.84 27.18
CA ASP A 123 -4.31 6.60 27.95
C ASP A 123 -2.83 6.29 28.27
N LEU A 124 -1.91 6.85 27.47
CA LEU A 124 -0.49 6.71 27.68
C LEU A 124 -0.01 7.46 28.93
N VAL A 125 -0.54 8.65 29.22
CA VAL A 125 -0.11 9.48 30.37
C VAL A 125 -0.62 8.93 31.69
N SER A 126 -1.85 8.41 31.71
CA SER A 126 -2.41 7.77 32.91
C SER A 126 -1.59 6.58 33.38
N ASP A 127 -1.03 5.78 32.47
CA ASP A 127 -0.20 4.62 32.85
C ASP A 127 1.12 5.05 33.51
N PHE A 128 1.66 6.23 33.16
CA PHE A 128 2.86 6.78 33.80
C PHE A 128 2.59 7.46 35.15
N GLU A 129 1.37 7.94 35.40
CA GLU A 129 1.00 8.52 36.70
C GLU A 129 0.72 7.46 37.78
N ILE A 130 0.59 6.19 37.40
CA ILE A 130 0.31 5.07 38.31
C ILE A 130 1.62 4.38 38.78
N TYR A 131 2.80 4.94 38.44
CA TYR A 131 4.12 4.50 38.92
C TYR A 131 4.89 5.62 39.62
#